data_AF-A0A139CUY7-F1
#
_entry.id   AF-A0A139CUY7-F1
#
_cell.length_a   1.000
_cell.length_b   1.000
_cell.length_c   1.000
_cell.angle_alpha   90.00
_cell.angle_beta   90.00
_cell.angle_gamma   90.00
#
_symmetry.space_group_name_H-M   'P 1'
#
loop_
_entity.id
_entity.type
_entity.pdbx_description
1 polymer ?
#
loop_
_entity_poly.entity_id
_entity_poly.type
_entity_poly.pdbx_seq_one_letter_code
_entity_poly.pdbx_strand_id
1 'polypeptide(L)'
;MSDDQFKDESIMPSMTSDFNLLAQSFSSLTNSYRLFVGAAEELTRTPSVSEETINAAIARSSRLGNILDILLLLQLISIMDNLGDN
;
A
#
# COMPACT_ATOMS: atom_id res chain seq x y z
N MET A 1 14.46 -5.88 48.93
CA MET A 1 14.22 -4.54 48.36
C MET A 1 15.31 -4.32 47.34
N SER A 2 15.10 -4.45 46.03
CA SER A 2 13.85 -4.49 45.27
C SER A 2 14.07 -5.32 44.01
N ASP A 3 13.25 -6.35 43.81
CA ASP A 3 12.78 -6.71 42.48
C ASP A 3 11.84 -5.59 42.04
N ASP A 4 12.03 -5.03 40.85
CA ASP A 4 10.91 -4.76 39.94
C ASP A 4 11.34 -4.04 38.65
N GLN A 5 11.06 -4.73 37.54
CA GLN A 5 10.47 -4.21 36.30
C GLN A 5 11.16 -3.02 35.61
N PHE A 6 12.23 -3.28 34.85
CA PHE A 6 12.31 -2.69 33.50
C PHE A 6 11.76 -3.71 32.51
N LYS A 7 10.45 -3.96 32.62
CA LYS A 7 9.72 -4.65 31.58
C LYS A 7 9.35 -3.58 30.57
N ASP A 8 10.06 -3.59 29.46
CA ASP A 8 9.84 -2.75 28.30
C ASP A 8 8.50 -3.13 27.62
N GLU A 9 7.38 -2.96 28.36
CA GLU A 9 6.03 -3.27 27.90
C GLU A 9 5.45 -2.17 26.99
N SER A 10 6.26 -1.16 26.64
CA SER A 10 5.85 -0.01 25.83
C SER A 10 6.15 -0.16 24.33
N ILE A 11 7.05 -1.06 23.90
CA ILE A 11 7.49 -1.13 22.49
C ILE A 11 6.65 -2.11 21.65
N MET A 12 6.24 -3.25 22.22
CA MET A 12 5.40 -4.23 21.51
C MET A 12 4.01 -3.72 21.09
N PRO A 13 3.30 -2.89 21.89
CA PRO A 13 2.03 -2.31 21.47
C PRO A 13 2.18 -1.30 20.32
N SER A 14 3.31 -0.57 20.26
CA SER A 14 3.53 0.46 19.24
C SER A 14 3.78 -0.16 17.87
N MET A 15 4.63 -1.20 17.79
CA MET A 15 4.90 -1.89 16.52
C MET A 15 3.62 -2.49 15.93
N THR A 16 2.82 -3.19 16.74
CA THR A 16 1.55 -3.78 16.29
C THR A 16 0.57 -2.72 15.78
N SER A 17 0.55 -1.54 16.41
CA SER A 17 -0.26 -0.39 15.98
C SER A 17 0.21 0.13 14.61
N ASP A 18 1.53 0.30 14.42
CA ASP A 18 2.11 0.79 13.17
C ASP A 18 1.84 -0.18 12.00
N PHE A 19 1.95 -1.49 12.24
CA PHE A 19 1.57 -2.52 11.26
C PHE A 19 0.09 -2.45 10.86
N ASN A 20 -0.81 -2.19 11.82
CA ASN A 20 -2.23 -2.07 11.53
C ASN A 20 -2.55 -0.81 10.71
N LEU A 21 -1.91 0.33 11.01
CA LEU A 21 -2.07 1.58 10.25
C LEU A 21 -1.57 1.42 8.81
N LEU A 22 -0.46 0.73 8.65
CA LEU A 22 0.12 0.42 7.35
C LEU A 22 -0.78 -0.51 6.52
N ALA A 23 -1.29 -1.59 7.13
CA ALA A 23 -2.21 -2.52 6.47
C ALA A 23 -3.49 -1.80 6.00
N GLN A 24 -4.02 -0.88 6.82
CA GLN A 24 -5.15 -0.03 6.43
C GLN A 24 -4.81 0.89 5.26
N SER A 25 -3.62 1.50 5.27
CA SER A 25 -3.15 2.37 4.19
C SER A 25 -3.02 1.61 2.86
N PHE A 26 -2.45 0.40 2.89
CA PHE A 26 -2.38 -0.47 1.71
C PHE A 26 -3.76 -0.90 1.22
N SER A 27 -4.66 -1.30 2.13
CA SER A 27 -6.03 -1.66 1.76
C SER A 27 -6.75 -0.50 1.07
N SER A 28 -6.62 0.72 1.60
CA SER A 28 -7.16 1.94 1.00
C SER A 28 -6.57 2.22 -0.38
N LEU A 29 -5.26 2.06 -0.51
CA LEU A 29 -4.53 2.29 -1.75
C LEU A 29 -4.90 1.27 -2.84
N THR A 30 -4.94 -0.03 -2.52
CA THR A 30 -5.37 -1.09 -3.44
C THR A 30 -6.83 -0.91 -3.85
N ASN A 31 -7.71 -0.50 -2.94
CA ASN A 31 -9.10 -0.19 -3.27
C ASN A 31 -9.22 0.98 -4.25
N SER A 32 -8.49 2.07 -3.99
CA SER A 32 -8.45 3.24 -4.89
C SER A 32 -7.89 2.88 -6.26
N TYR A 33 -6.86 2.03 -6.29
CA TYR A 33 -6.28 1.52 -7.54
C TYR A 33 -7.29 0.72 -8.36
N ARG A 34 -8.03 -0.20 -7.72
CA ARG A 34 -9.07 -0.99 -8.39
C ARG A 34 -10.16 -0.10 -9.00
N LEU A 35 -10.58 0.95 -8.28
CA LEU A 35 -11.53 1.93 -8.81
C LEU A 35 -10.96 2.68 -10.02
N PHE A 36 -9.69 3.06 -9.98
CA PHE A 36 -9.04 3.74 -11.10
C PHE A 36 -8.90 2.83 -12.34
N VAL A 37 -8.50 1.57 -12.15
CA VAL A 37 -8.46 0.59 -13.23
C VAL A 37 -9.84 0.39 -13.84
N GLY A 38 -10.89 0.24 -13.02
CA GLY A 38 -12.27 0.12 -13.50
C GLY A 38 -12.74 1.37 -14.25
N ALA A 39 -12.40 2.57 -13.76
CA ALA A 39 -12.71 3.81 -14.46
C ALA A 39 -11.99 3.91 -15.82
N ALA A 40 -10.72 3.50 -15.89
CA ALA A 40 -9.96 3.47 -17.13
C ALA A 40 -10.51 2.44 -18.14
N GLU A 41 -10.96 1.27 -17.65
CA GLU A 41 -11.64 0.27 -18.47
C GLU A 41 -12.97 0.80 -19.01
N GLU A 42 -13.75 1.51 -18.19
CA GLU A 42 -15.05 2.03 -18.60
C GLU A 42 -14.94 3.10 -19.70
N LEU A 43 -13.83 3.85 -19.75
CA LEU A 43 -13.56 4.77 -20.87
C LEU A 43 -13.55 4.04 -22.23
N THR A 44 -13.16 2.77 -22.28
CA THR A 44 -13.19 1.97 -23.52
C THR A 44 -14.61 1.70 -24.04
N ARG A 45 -15.61 1.81 -23.16
CA ARG A 45 -17.04 1.62 -23.47
C ARG A 45 -17.80 2.93 -23.55
N THR A 46 -17.16 4.06 -23.22
CA THR A 46 -17.81 5.36 -23.15
C THR A 46 -17.86 6.00 -24.53
N PRO A 47 -19.05 6.35 -25.05
CA PRO A 47 -19.17 7.02 -26.34
C PRO A 47 -18.44 8.37 -26.36
N SER A 48 -17.87 8.72 -27.50
CA SER A 48 -17.23 10.02 -27.76
C SER A 48 -15.94 10.31 -26.98
N VAL A 49 -15.39 9.34 -26.24
CA VAL A 49 -14.04 9.45 -25.67
C VAL A 49 -13.01 9.18 -26.76
N SER A 50 -11.99 10.03 -26.85
CA SER A 50 -10.92 9.84 -27.81
C SER A 50 -10.03 8.64 -27.45
N GLU A 51 -9.52 7.96 -28.48
CA GLU A 51 -8.57 6.85 -28.31
C GLU A 51 -7.31 7.28 -27.53
N GLU A 52 -6.85 8.52 -27.75
CA GLU A 52 -5.74 9.11 -27.00
C GLU A 52 -6.02 9.14 -25.49
N THR A 53 -7.23 9.55 -25.10
CA THR A 53 -7.64 9.61 -23.69
C THR A 53 -7.68 8.22 -23.06
N ILE A 54 -8.22 7.24 -23.79
CA ILE A 54 -8.27 5.83 -23.37
C ILE A 54 -6.86 5.29 -23.16
N ASN A 55 -5.98 5.45 -24.16
CA ASN A 55 -4.61 4.97 -24.10
C ASN A 55 -3.82 5.64 -22.95
N ALA A 56 -4.03 6.95 -22.74
CA ALA A 56 -3.41 7.66 -21.64
C ALA A 56 -3.87 7.15 -20.26
N ALA A 57 -5.16 6.85 -20.11
CA ALA A 57 -5.73 6.30 -18.87
C ALA A 57 -5.20 4.89 -18.58
N ILE A 58 -5.19 3.99 -19.58
CA ILE A 58 -4.65 2.64 -19.46
C ILE A 58 -3.16 2.66 -19.13
N ALA A 59 -2.38 3.51 -19.82
CA ALA A 59 -0.96 3.63 -19.53
C ALA A 59 -0.70 4.17 -18.11
N ARG A 60 -1.55 5.06 -17.62
CA ARG A 60 -1.46 5.58 -16.25
C ARG A 60 -1.83 4.52 -15.21
N SER A 61 -2.85 3.69 -15.47
CA SER A 61 -3.22 2.60 -14.55
C SER A 61 -2.16 1.51 -14.50
N SER A 62 -1.52 1.17 -15.62
CA SER A 62 -0.38 0.26 -15.65
C SER A 62 0.81 0.81 -14.85
N ARG A 63 1.22 2.07 -15.09
CA ARG A 63 2.31 2.70 -14.33
C ARG A 63 2.02 2.76 -12.82
N LEU A 64 0.79 3.06 -12.44
CA LEU A 64 0.41 3.09 -11.02
C LEU A 64 0.49 1.70 -10.41
N GLY A 65 0.08 0.64 -11.12
CA GLY A 65 0.24 -0.74 -10.67
C GLY A 65 1.70 -1.07 -10.33
N ASN A 66 2.63 -0.75 -11.22
CA ASN A 66 4.06 -0.96 -10.97
C ASN A 66 4.57 -0.20 -9.73
N ILE A 67 4.07 1.03 -9.49
CA ILE A 67 4.43 1.81 -8.29
C ILE A 67 3.91 1.10 -7.02
N LEU A 68 2.70 0.54 -7.05
CA LEU A 68 2.15 -0.21 -5.92
C LEU A 68 2.96 -1.46 -5.61
N ASP A 69 3.40 -2.19 -6.63
CA ASP A 69 4.25 -3.36 -6.46
C ASP A 69 5.59 -2.99 -5.80
N ILE A 70 6.18 -1.87 -6.20
CA ILE A 70 7.41 -1.34 -5.58
C ILE A 70 7.17 -0.95 -4.12
N LEU A 71 6.06 -0.25 -3.82
CA LEU A 71 5.73 0.15 -2.44
C LEU A 71 5.51 -1.07 -1.54
N LEU A 72 4.84 -2.11 -2.04
CA LEU A 72 4.67 -3.39 -1.35
C LEU A 72 6.02 -4.06 -1.08
N LEU A 73 6.91 -4.10 -2.07
CA LEU A 73 8.24 -4.67 -1.92
C LEU A 73 9.09 -3.92 -0.88
N LEU A 74 9.14 -2.59 -0.96
CA LEU A 74 9.87 -1.77 0.02
C LEU A 74 9.35 -1.99 1.44
N GLN A 75 8.05 -2.17 1.58
CA GLN A 75 7.46 -2.47 2.86
C GLN A 75 7.88 -3.84 3.40
N LEU A 76 7.84 -4.88 2.57
CA LEU A 76 8.30 -6.22 2.97
C LEU A 76 9.77 -6.22 3.40
N ILE A 77 10.62 -5.49 2.66
CA ILE A 77 12.04 -5.31 3.02
C ILE A 77 12.16 -4.62 4.39
N SER A 78 11.45 -3.51 4.60
CA SER A 78 11.49 -2.80 5.89
C SER A 78 11.03 -3.68 7.06
N ILE A 79 10.05 -4.54 6.85
CA ILE A 79 9.58 -5.49 7.88
C ILE A 79 10.67 -6.53 8.17
N MET A 80 11.32 -7.06 7.15
CA MET A 80 12.41 -8.04 7.30
C MET A 80 13.62 -7.44 8.02
N ASP A 81 13.99 -6.20 7.72
CA ASP A 81 15.10 -5.51 8.40
C ASP A 81 14.81 -5.34 9.90
N ASN A 82 13.59 -4.93 10.26
CA ASN A 82 13.17 -4.81 11.67
C ASN A 82 13.10 -6.17 12.42
N LEU A 83 12.97 -7.29 11.70
CA LEU A 83 13.00 -8.64 12.27
C LEU A 83 14.43 -9.16 12.48
N GLY A 84 15.42 -8.62 11.78
CA GLY A 84 16.84 -9.01 11.88
C GLY A 84 17.61 -8.36 13.04
N ASP A 85 17.05 -7.29 13.62
CA ASP A 85 17.67 -6.52 14.71
C ASP A 85 17.23 -6.97 16.13
N ASN A 86 16.54 -8.11 16.26
CA ASN A 86 16.21 -8.77 17.55
C ASN A 86 16.93 -10.13 17.69
#